data_AF-A0A4Q6AE78-F1
#
_entry.id   AF-A0A4Q6AE78-F1
#
_cell.length_a   1.000
_cell.length_b   1.000
_cell.length_c   1.000
_cell.angle_alpha   90.00
_cell.angle_beta   90.00
_cell.angle_gamma   90.00
#
_symmetry.space_group_name_H-M   'P 1'
#
loop_
_entity.id
_entity.type
_entity.pdbx_description
1 polymer ?
#
loop_
_entity_poly.entity_id
_entity_poly.type
_entity_poly.pdbx_seq_one_letter_code
_entity_poly.pdbx_strand_id
1 'polypeptide(L)'
;ASLGEPFFDSVESVLAHAVFAIPAVRGVEFGTGFAAAKMFGSEHNDAIEDNTGKTRTNHAGGIVGGITNGNELVFRIAIKPTSSTPKLQQTLNWETNQVEDFSVKGRHDLCIALRVPVVLEAVTALVLADLMMLEQQVNRVYEA
;
A
#
# COMPACT_ATOMS: atom_id res chain seq x y z
N ALA A 1 -8.96 -16.52 1.83
CA ALA A 1 -7.76 -16.96 1.08
C ALA A 1 -8.15 -17.12 -0.38
N SER A 2 -7.17 -17.22 -1.28
CA SER A 2 -7.38 -17.43 -2.72
C SER A 2 -7.97 -16.24 -3.46
N LEU A 3 -7.60 -15.02 -3.05
CA LEU A 3 -7.82 -13.80 -3.83
C LEU A 3 -6.56 -13.44 -4.62
N GLY A 4 -6.72 -12.97 -5.86
CA GLY A 4 -5.64 -12.52 -6.73
C GLY A 4 -5.24 -13.54 -7.79
N GLU A 5 -4.40 -13.12 -8.73
CA GLU A 5 -3.86 -13.98 -9.78
C GLU A 5 -2.32 -13.90 -9.84
N PRO A 6 -1.62 -14.91 -10.41
CA PRO A 6 -0.19 -15.04 -10.25
C PRO A 6 0.69 -13.98 -10.93
N PHE A 7 0.20 -13.25 -11.94
CA PHE A 7 1.09 -12.54 -12.88
C PHE A 7 0.77 -11.06 -13.12
N PHE A 8 -0.37 -10.71 -13.73
CA PHE A 8 -0.68 -9.34 -14.14
C PHE A 8 -1.35 -8.54 -13.02
N ASP A 9 -2.40 -9.11 -12.42
CA ASP A 9 -3.24 -8.50 -11.38
C ASP A 9 -3.07 -9.23 -10.04
N SER A 10 -1.82 -9.48 -9.68
CA SER A 10 -1.44 -10.00 -8.36
C SER A 10 -1.97 -9.09 -7.24
N VAL A 11 -2.28 -9.66 -6.07
CA VAL A 11 -2.77 -8.86 -4.94
C VAL A 11 -1.81 -7.72 -4.59
N GLU A 12 -0.50 -8.00 -4.57
CA GLU A 12 0.52 -6.96 -4.37
C GLU A 12 0.46 -5.89 -5.46
N SER A 13 0.27 -6.29 -6.72
CA SER A 13 0.26 -5.41 -7.89
C SER A 13 -0.92 -4.45 -7.87
N VAL A 14 -2.14 -4.97 -7.65
CA VAL A 14 -3.35 -4.14 -7.60
C VAL A 14 -3.39 -3.26 -6.34
N LEU A 15 -2.94 -3.78 -5.19
CA LEU A 15 -2.80 -2.97 -3.98
C LEU A 15 -1.77 -1.87 -4.19
N ALA A 16 -0.59 -2.18 -4.72
CA ALA A 16 0.44 -1.18 -4.96
C ALA A 16 -0.08 -0.09 -5.91
N HIS A 17 -0.76 -0.46 -7.00
CA HIS A 17 -1.36 0.49 -7.93
C HIS A 17 -2.34 1.45 -7.22
N ALA A 18 -3.31 0.91 -6.49
CA ALA A 18 -4.32 1.71 -5.81
C ALA A 18 -3.73 2.55 -4.67
N VAL A 19 -2.78 2.01 -3.93
CA VAL A 19 -2.10 2.69 -2.82
C VAL A 19 -1.22 3.83 -3.33
N PHE A 20 -0.53 3.67 -4.47
CA PHE A 20 0.25 4.76 -5.07
C PHE A 20 -0.61 5.93 -5.57
N ALA A 21 -1.92 5.73 -5.75
CA ALA A 21 -2.85 6.82 -6.04
C ALA A 21 -3.11 7.72 -4.82
N ILE A 22 -2.84 7.24 -3.59
CA ILE A 22 -2.95 8.06 -2.38
C ILE A 22 -1.88 9.16 -2.44
N PRO A 23 -2.26 10.45 -2.33
CA PRO A 23 -1.30 11.53 -2.39
C PRO A 23 -0.19 11.38 -1.36
N ALA A 24 1.03 11.73 -1.77
CA ALA A 24 2.25 11.67 -0.97
C ALA A 24 2.84 10.28 -0.69
N VAL A 25 2.22 9.18 -1.16
CA VAL A 25 2.87 7.86 -1.15
C VAL A 25 4.12 7.87 -2.04
N ARG A 26 5.20 7.26 -1.55
CA ARG A 26 6.50 7.12 -2.22
C ARG A 26 7.08 5.72 -2.21
N GLY A 27 6.45 4.79 -1.51
CA GLY A 27 6.88 3.40 -1.42
C GLY A 27 5.79 2.54 -0.80
N VAL A 28 5.80 1.27 -1.18
CA VAL A 28 4.92 0.21 -0.65
C VAL A 28 5.79 -1.02 -0.45
N GLU A 29 5.61 -1.72 0.66
CA GLU A 29 6.32 -2.96 0.97
C GLU A 29 5.38 -3.96 1.65
N PHE A 30 5.50 -5.25 1.33
CA PHE A 30 4.64 -6.33 1.83
C PHE A 30 5.41 -7.24 2.80
N GLY A 31 4.77 -7.68 3.88
CA GLY A 31 5.37 -8.56 4.89
C GLY A 31 6.62 -7.97 5.55
N THR A 32 7.76 -8.64 5.40
CA THR A 32 9.08 -8.09 5.83
C THR A 32 9.60 -6.98 4.90
N GLY A 33 9.00 -6.81 3.73
CA GLY A 33 9.25 -5.68 2.86
C GLY A 33 10.68 -5.60 2.38
N PHE A 34 11.27 -4.41 2.43
CA PHE A 34 12.66 -4.21 2.00
C PHE A 34 13.69 -4.94 2.86
N ALA A 35 13.33 -5.36 4.08
CA ALA A 35 14.24 -6.16 4.93
C ALA A 35 14.46 -7.57 4.37
N ALA A 36 13.50 -8.13 3.61
CA ALA A 36 13.60 -9.44 2.96
C ALA A 36 14.85 -9.57 2.08
N ALA A 37 15.22 -8.47 1.40
CA ALA A 37 16.38 -8.43 0.49
C ALA A 37 17.72 -8.69 1.18
N LYS A 38 17.77 -8.66 2.52
CA LYS A 38 18.96 -8.92 3.34
C LYS A 38 18.91 -10.26 4.08
N MET A 39 17.85 -11.05 3.91
CA MET A 39 17.64 -12.32 4.61
C MET A 39 18.11 -13.50 3.76
N PHE A 40 18.52 -14.59 4.42
CA PHE A 40 18.62 -15.87 3.73
C PHE A 40 17.24 -16.45 3.46
N GLY A 41 17.07 -17.20 2.35
CA GLY A 41 15.79 -17.86 2.06
C GLY A 41 15.34 -18.80 3.19
N SER A 42 16.29 -19.49 3.85
CA SER A 42 16.01 -20.33 5.01
C SER A 42 15.45 -19.58 6.22
N GLU A 43 15.72 -18.27 6.33
CA GLU A 43 15.21 -17.41 7.40
C GLU A 43 13.90 -16.72 6.98
N HIS A 44 13.72 -16.43 5.70
CA HIS A 44 12.54 -15.76 5.17
C HIS A 44 11.35 -16.69 4.97
N ASN A 45 11.58 -17.98 4.70
CA ASN A 45 10.50 -18.92 4.40
C ASN A 45 9.49 -19.05 5.57
N ASP A 46 8.22 -18.83 5.27
CA ASP A 46 7.12 -19.02 6.22
C ASP A 46 6.70 -20.49 6.27
N ALA A 47 7.09 -21.20 7.33
CA ALA A 47 6.71 -22.60 7.53
C ALA A 47 5.23 -22.72 7.92
N ILE A 48 4.49 -23.59 7.23
CA ILE A 48 3.08 -23.92 7.57
C ILE A 48 3.07 -24.84 8.79
N GLU A 49 2.33 -24.47 9.84
CA GLU A 49 2.30 -25.18 11.12
C GLU A 49 1.18 -26.22 11.23
N ASP A 50 0.09 -26.05 10.48
CA ASP A 50 -1.06 -26.94 10.54
C ASP A 50 -1.84 -27.01 9.21
N ASN A 51 -2.84 -27.89 9.16
CA ASN A 51 -3.67 -28.10 7.97
C ASN A 51 -4.60 -26.93 7.64
N THR A 52 -4.68 -25.88 8.47
CA THR A 52 -5.45 -24.67 8.15
C THR A 52 -4.68 -23.72 7.23
N GLY A 53 -3.38 -23.98 7.01
CA GLY A 53 -2.50 -23.09 6.24
C GLY A 53 -1.89 -21.97 7.08
N LYS A 54 -2.06 -22.00 8.41
CA LYS A 54 -1.44 -21.05 9.32
C LYS A 54 0.08 -21.18 9.25
N THR A 55 0.78 -20.05 9.09
CA THR A 55 2.24 -20.01 9.07
C THR A 55 2.82 -19.61 10.42
N ARG A 56 4.02 -20.11 10.74
CA ARG A 56 4.76 -19.78 11.97
C ARG A 56 5.14 -18.30 12.04
N THR A 57 5.55 -17.79 10.90
CA THR A 57 5.92 -16.39 10.64
C THR A 57 5.05 -15.87 9.50
N ASN A 58 5.04 -14.56 9.28
CA ASN A 58 4.29 -13.96 8.17
C ASN A 58 5.20 -13.00 7.38
N HIS A 59 6.35 -13.50 6.96
CA HIS A 59 7.34 -12.73 6.21
C HIS A 59 6.85 -12.34 4.82
N ALA A 60 6.01 -13.17 4.21
CA ALA A 60 5.33 -12.90 2.94
C ALA A 60 4.17 -11.90 3.07
N GLY A 61 3.69 -11.63 4.30
CA GLY A 61 2.64 -10.64 4.55
C GLY A 61 1.26 -11.07 4.05
N GLY A 62 0.94 -12.35 4.15
CA GLY A 62 -0.36 -12.91 3.78
C GLY A 62 -0.56 -13.15 2.28
N ILE A 63 0.45 -12.90 1.45
CA ILE A 63 0.40 -13.10 0.00
C ILE A 63 1.58 -13.96 -0.43
N VAL A 64 1.32 -15.00 -1.22
CA VAL A 64 2.37 -15.85 -1.81
C VAL A 64 2.04 -16.08 -3.28
N GLY A 65 2.99 -15.77 -4.16
CA GLY A 65 2.83 -15.95 -5.60
C GLY A 65 1.66 -15.16 -6.19
N GLY A 66 1.38 -13.96 -5.66
CA GLY A 66 0.29 -13.11 -6.14
C GLY A 66 -1.06 -13.35 -5.50
N ILE A 67 -1.19 -14.36 -4.62
CA ILE A 67 -2.46 -14.85 -4.09
C ILE A 67 -2.48 -14.80 -2.56
N THR A 68 -3.60 -14.37 -1.98
CA THR A 68 -3.76 -14.38 -0.52
C THR A 68 -3.75 -15.80 0.06
N ASN A 69 -2.87 -16.04 1.04
CA ASN A 69 -2.63 -17.38 1.58
C ASN A 69 -3.47 -17.71 2.84
N GLY A 70 -4.31 -16.76 3.30
CA GLY A 70 -5.17 -16.92 4.48
C GLY A 70 -4.58 -16.41 5.80
N ASN A 71 -3.29 -16.08 5.83
CA ASN A 71 -2.67 -15.36 6.94
C ASN A 71 -2.96 -13.85 6.82
N GLU A 72 -2.61 -13.09 7.87
CA GLU A 72 -2.85 -11.65 7.91
C GLU A 72 -2.20 -10.93 6.71
N LEU A 73 -2.96 -10.07 6.03
CA LEU A 73 -2.43 -9.21 4.99
C LEU A 73 -1.63 -8.07 5.64
N VAL A 74 -0.31 -8.09 5.48
CA VAL A 74 0.59 -7.12 6.10
C VAL A 74 1.34 -6.37 5.02
N PHE A 75 1.19 -5.05 4.99
CA PHE A 75 1.99 -4.18 4.13
C PHE A 75 2.14 -2.80 4.76
N ARG A 76 3.16 -2.06 4.33
CA ARG A 76 3.49 -0.71 4.83
C ARG A 76 3.71 0.22 3.67
N ILE A 77 3.55 1.51 3.93
CA ILE A 77 3.71 2.57 2.94
C ILE A 77 4.63 3.66 3.47
N ALA A 78 5.34 4.33 2.56
CA ALA A 78 6.16 5.48 2.86
C ALA A 78 5.44 6.76 2.41
N ILE A 79 5.19 7.68 3.35
CA ILE A 79 4.55 8.98 3.09
C ILE A 79 5.59 10.09 3.14
N LYS A 80 5.69 10.87 2.07
CA LYS A 80 6.55 12.06 2.08
C LYS A 80 5.94 13.16 2.97
N PRO A 81 6.77 14.06 3.52
CA PRO A 81 6.28 15.25 4.21
C PRO A 81 5.37 16.13 3.33
N THR A 82 4.52 16.93 3.98
CA THR A 82 3.68 17.91 3.27
C THR A 82 4.52 18.97 2.58
N SER A 83 4.10 19.38 1.38
CA SER A 83 4.79 20.41 0.61
C SER A 83 4.52 21.81 1.15
N SER A 84 3.34 22.03 1.74
CA SER A 84 2.93 23.31 2.31
C SER A 84 3.54 23.49 3.69
N THR A 85 4.55 24.36 3.76
CA THR A 85 5.24 24.72 5.00
C THR A 85 5.39 26.24 5.08
N PRO A 86 5.31 26.83 6.30
CA PRO A 86 5.55 28.25 6.49
C PRO A 86 7.03 28.63 6.34
N LYS A 87 7.95 27.66 6.26
CA LYS A 87 9.36 27.94 5.99
C LYS A 87 9.51 28.58 4.60
N LEU A 88 10.35 29.61 4.54
CA LEU A 88 10.72 30.26 3.28
C LEU A 88 11.39 29.23 2.37
N GLN A 89 10.96 29.19 1.11
CA GLN A 89 11.48 28.35 0.04
C GLN A 89 11.61 29.18 -1.23
N GLN A 90 12.40 28.71 -2.19
CA GLN A 90 12.55 29.38 -3.48
C GLN A 90 11.86 28.58 -4.57
N THR A 91 11.08 29.25 -5.42
CA THR A 91 10.43 28.61 -6.57
C THR A 91 10.19 29.62 -7.70
N LEU A 92 9.88 29.12 -8.89
CA LEU A 92 9.60 29.95 -10.06
C LEU A 92 8.23 30.62 -9.90
N ASN A 93 8.20 31.95 -10.00
CA ASN A 93 6.97 32.69 -10.24
C ASN A 93 6.73 32.77 -11.75
N TRP A 94 5.65 32.13 -12.22
CA TRP A 94 5.31 32.06 -13.65
C TRP A 94 4.93 33.40 -14.26
N GLU A 95 4.47 34.38 -13.47
CA GLU A 95 4.05 35.70 -13.96
C GLU A 95 5.26 36.61 -14.21
N THR A 96 6.23 36.59 -13.31
CA THR A 96 7.46 37.41 -13.41
C THR A 96 8.57 36.69 -14.16
N ASN A 97 8.45 35.37 -14.34
CA ASN A 97 9.46 34.48 -14.89
C ASN A 97 10.79 34.53 -14.11
N GLN A 98 10.71 34.70 -12.79
CA GLN A 98 11.86 34.79 -11.88
C GLN A 98 11.72 33.81 -10.71
N VAL A 99 12.86 33.38 -10.17
CA VAL A 99 12.89 32.60 -8.93
C VAL A 99 12.74 33.57 -7.76
N GLU A 100 11.71 33.37 -6.95
CA GLU A 100 11.34 34.26 -5.85
C GLU A 100 11.21 33.48 -4.54
N ASP A 101 11.40 34.19 -3.43
CA ASP A 101 11.15 33.66 -2.09
C ASP A 101 9.63 33.51 -1.88
N PHE A 102 9.21 32.31 -1.52
CA PHE A 102 7.83 31.93 -1.31
C PHE A 102 7.67 31.25 0.06
N SER A 103 6.59 31.59 0.76
CA SER A 103 6.18 30.95 1.99
C SER A 103 4.67 30.77 1.99
N VAL A 104 4.21 29.57 2.31
CA VAL A 104 2.78 29.28 2.41
C VAL A 104 2.26 29.85 3.74
N LYS A 105 1.39 30.85 3.67
CA LYS A 105 0.74 31.45 4.84
C LYS A 105 -0.45 30.60 5.30
N GLY A 106 -0.78 30.66 6.59
CA GLY A 106 -1.93 29.98 7.19
C GLY A 106 -1.58 28.68 7.94
N ARG A 107 -2.61 27.97 8.43
CA ARG A 107 -2.44 26.68 9.11
C ARG A 107 -2.53 25.56 8.08
N HIS A 108 -1.48 24.74 8.01
CA HIS A 108 -1.40 23.59 7.13
C HIS A 108 -1.09 22.35 7.95
N ASP A 109 -1.52 21.20 7.45
CA ASP A 109 -1.08 19.93 8.01
C ASP A 109 0.41 19.76 7.77
N LEU A 110 1.19 19.58 8.84
CA LEU A 110 2.63 19.35 8.76
C LEU A 110 2.98 17.85 8.77
N CYS A 111 2.01 16.98 9.05
CA CYS A 111 2.18 15.54 9.07
C CYS A 111 0.89 14.83 8.62
N ILE A 112 0.66 14.81 7.30
CA ILE A 112 -0.48 14.10 6.70
C ILE A 112 -0.45 12.60 6.96
N ALA A 113 0.72 12.03 7.30
CA ALA A 113 0.87 10.61 7.58
C ALA A 113 -0.06 10.14 8.71
N LEU A 114 -0.45 11.02 9.63
CA LEU A 114 -1.39 10.69 10.71
C LEU A 114 -2.84 10.48 10.22
N ARG A 115 -3.19 11.01 9.05
CA ARG A 115 -4.54 10.90 8.46
C ARG A 115 -4.64 9.80 7.41
N VAL A 116 -3.50 9.34 6.91
CA VAL A 116 -3.42 8.31 5.86
C VAL A 116 -3.97 6.94 6.28
N PRO A 117 -3.87 6.45 7.54
CA PRO A 117 -4.30 5.09 7.89
C PRO A 117 -5.73 4.76 7.47
N VAL A 118 -6.69 5.67 7.74
CA VAL A 118 -8.10 5.45 7.36
C VAL A 118 -8.28 5.42 5.84
N VAL A 119 -7.52 6.23 5.09
CA VAL A 119 -7.57 6.23 3.62
C VAL A 119 -6.97 4.94 3.08
N LEU A 120 -5.85 4.49 3.67
CA LEU A 120 -5.19 3.25 3.29
C LEU A 120 -6.12 2.05 3.50
N GLU A 121 -6.74 1.95 4.66
CA GLU A 121 -7.72 0.92 4.98
C GLU A 121 -8.89 0.90 3.99
N ALA A 122 -9.43 2.06 3.64
CA ALA A 122 -10.52 2.17 2.68
C ALA A 122 -10.09 1.71 1.26
N VAL A 123 -8.91 2.14 0.81
CA VAL A 123 -8.36 1.71 -0.50
C VAL A 123 -8.12 0.20 -0.52
N THR A 124 -7.54 -0.35 0.55
CA THR A 124 -7.35 -1.80 0.68
C THR A 124 -8.67 -2.55 0.64
N ALA A 125 -9.70 -2.08 1.36
CA ALA A 125 -11.02 -2.70 1.35
C ALA A 125 -11.66 -2.71 -0.06
N LEU A 126 -11.50 -1.62 -0.82
CA LEU A 126 -12.00 -1.54 -2.20
C LEU A 126 -11.29 -2.55 -3.11
N VAL A 127 -9.97 -2.64 -3.03
CA VAL A 127 -9.19 -3.61 -3.82
C VAL A 127 -9.57 -5.04 -3.48
N LEU A 128 -9.68 -5.36 -2.18
CA LEU A 128 -10.06 -6.71 -1.75
C LEU A 128 -11.50 -7.04 -2.18
N ALA A 129 -12.43 -6.10 -2.10
CA ALA A 129 -13.80 -6.30 -2.58
C ALA A 129 -13.84 -6.59 -4.09
N ASP A 130 -13.04 -5.87 -4.88
CA ASP A 130 -12.94 -6.09 -6.33
C ASP A 130 -12.38 -7.48 -6.65
N LEU A 131 -11.28 -7.87 -5.99
CA LEU A 131 -10.73 -9.22 -6.11
C LEU A 131 -11.72 -10.31 -5.69
N MET A 132 -12.51 -10.10 -4.62
CA MET A 132 -13.54 -11.05 -4.21
C MET A 132 -14.67 -11.17 -5.24
N MET A 133 -15.01 -10.09 -5.95
CA MET A 133 -16.01 -10.12 -7.03
C MET A 133 -15.47 -10.86 -8.27
N LEU A 134 -14.20 -10.65 -8.64
CA LEU A 134 -13.53 -11.34 -9.74
C LEU A 134 -13.47 -12.86 -9.49
N GLU A 135 -13.13 -13.27 -8.26
CA GLU A 135 -13.10 -14.67 -7.84
C GLU A 135 -14.48 -15.27 -7.52
N GLN A 136 -15.56 -14.51 -7.74
CA GLN A 136 -16.94 -14.93 -7.46
C GLN A 136 -17.18 -15.38 -6.00
N GLN A 137 -16.41 -14.84 -5.06
CA GLN A 137 -16.60 -15.09 -3.61
C GLN A 137 -17.67 -14.18 -2.99
N VAL A 138 -18.17 -13.20 -3.74
CA VAL A 138 -19.35 -12.40 -3.39
C VAL A 138 -20.51 -12.80 -4.30
N ASN A 139 -21.66 -13.07 -3.70
CA ASN A 139 -22.89 -13.37 -4.45
C ASN A 139 -23.25 -12.19 -5.37
N ARG A 140 -23.68 -12.50 -6.59
CA ARG A 140 -24.22 -11.49 -7.49
C ARG A 140 -25.48 -10.90 -6.88
N VAL A 141 -25.56 -9.58 -6.80
CA VAL A 141 -26.76 -8.87 -6.31
C VAL A 141 -27.89 -8.94 -7.34
N TYR A 142 -27.55 -9.11 -8.63
CA TYR A 142 -28.50 -9.26 -9.71
C TYR A 142 -28.21 -10.56 -10.47
N GLU A 143 -29.24 -11.41 -10.58
CA GLU A 143 -29.23 -12.58 -11.46
C GLU A 143 -29.77 -12.12 -12.82
N ALA A 144 -28.91 -12.15 -13.84
CA ALA A 144 -29.29 -11.85 -15.22
C ALA A 144 -29.88 -13.08 -15.90
#